data_AF-S2RAJ2-F1
#
_entry.id   AF-S2RAJ2-F1
#
_cell.length_a   1.000
_cell.length_b   1.000
_cell.length_c   1.000
_cell.angle_alpha   90.00
_cell.angle_beta   90.00
_cell.angle_gamma   90.00
#
_symmetry.space_group_name_H-M   'P 1'
#
loop_
_entity.id
_entity.type
_entity.pdbx_description
1 polymer ?
#
loop_
_entity_poly.entity_id
_entity_poly.type
_entity_poly.pdbx_seq_one_letter_code
_entity_poly.pdbx_strand_id
1 'polypeptide(L)'
;MFDYDPKDELFVRNEVEDIAHNSTTASIGANVQVFNLFDVVIRLIDEIGYLQEFIQIEEKDGIDMVIRQINNVLKMGKERNLIVQYILDHLEHRDERNIIFITGVGQVFPLIRAHRVLNTMNQVINQTPVVMFYPGSYNSLSLRAFGKLDDKNYYRAFRVE
;
A
#
# COMPACT_ATOMS: atom_id res chain seq x y z
N MET A 1 -6.73 -1.35 9.51
CA MET A 1 -6.02 -0.18 8.94
C MET A 1 -5.66 0.73 10.09
N PHE A 2 -4.47 1.31 10.08
CA PHE A 2 -3.98 2.24 11.10
C PHE A 2 -3.86 3.63 10.47
N ASP A 3 -4.79 4.51 10.79
CA ASP A 3 -4.82 5.89 10.32
C ASP A 3 -4.26 6.85 11.38
N TYR A 4 -3.51 7.87 10.94
CA TYR A 4 -2.82 8.81 11.83
C TYR A 4 -2.77 10.22 11.21
N ASP A 5 -2.48 11.24 12.02
CA ASP A 5 -2.32 12.61 11.50
C ASP A 5 -1.10 12.64 10.56
N PRO A 6 -1.21 13.14 9.32
CA PRO A 6 -0.08 13.25 8.40
C PRO A 6 1.17 13.93 8.98
N LYS A 7 1.02 14.79 10.00
CA LYS A 7 2.14 15.42 10.71
C LYS A 7 3.02 14.41 11.45
N ASP A 8 2.44 13.28 11.83
CA ASP A 8 3.11 12.21 12.58
C ASP A 8 3.79 11.19 11.64
N GLU A 9 3.79 11.40 10.32
CA GLU A 9 4.36 10.49 9.31
C GLU A 9 5.79 10.04 9.64
N LEU A 10 6.67 10.96 10.05
CA LEU A 10 8.05 10.62 10.40
C LEU A 10 8.12 9.76 11.67
N PHE A 11 7.28 10.06 12.66
CA PHE A 11 7.22 9.30 13.90
C PHE A 11 6.70 7.88 13.64
N VAL A 12 5.56 7.76 12.96
CA VAL A 12 4.96 6.46 12.63
C VAL A 12 5.90 5.62 11.78
N ARG A 13 6.61 6.22 10.82
CA ARG A 13 7.59 5.49 10.01
C ARG A 13 8.67 4.83 10.86
N ASN A 14 9.27 5.59 11.78
CA ASN A 14 10.31 5.07 12.66
C ASN A 14 9.76 3.95 13.56
N GLU A 15 8.59 4.14 14.16
CA GLU A 15 7.95 3.12 14.99
C GLU A 15 7.63 1.83 14.21
N VAL A 16 7.19 1.94 12.95
CA VAL A 16 6.93 0.78 12.09
C VAL A 16 8.21 0.00 11.81
N GLU A 17 9.31 0.70 11.51
CA GLU A 17 10.62 0.08 11.29
C GLU A 17 11.13 -0.61 12.56
N ASP A 18 11.01 0.06 13.72
CA ASP A 18 11.39 -0.50 15.02
C ASP A 18 10.56 -1.73 15.38
N ILE A 19 9.24 -1.70 15.18
CA ILE A 19 8.36 -2.86 15.40
C ILE A 19 8.78 -3.99 14.48
N ALA A 20 9.02 -3.72 13.19
CA ALA A 20 9.39 -4.75 12.23
C ALA A 20 10.72 -5.42 12.59
N HIS A 21 11.71 -4.64 13.02
CA HIS A 21 13.02 -5.15 13.43
C HIS A 21 12.94 -6.01 14.70
N ASN A 22 12.08 -5.63 15.67
CA ASN A 22 11.98 -6.31 16.97
C ASN A 22 10.96 -7.47 16.99
N SER A 23 10.08 -7.54 15.99
CA SER A 23 9.01 -8.54 15.89
C SER A 23 9.40 -9.70 14.98
N THR A 24 9.93 -10.75 15.61
CA THR A 24 10.36 -11.98 14.95
C THR A 24 9.51 -13.16 15.43
N THR A 25 9.61 -14.30 14.71
CA THR A 25 9.02 -15.56 15.17
C THR A 25 9.44 -15.92 16.60
N ALA A 26 10.66 -15.56 17.02
CA ALA A 26 11.13 -15.81 18.37
C ALA A 26 10.49 -14.90 19.44
N SER A 27 10.15 -13.64 19.11
CA SER A 27 9.60 -12.68 20.08
C SER A 27 8.07 -12.73 20.15
N ILE A 28 7.39 -12.74 19.01
CA ILE A 28 5.92 -12.65 18.96
C ILE A 28 5.26 -13.83 18.21
N GLY A 29 6.03 -14.83 17.79
CA GLY A 29 5.51 -16.00 17.09
C GLY A 29 5.14 -15.75 15.62
N ALA A 30 5.54 -14.61 15.06
CA ALA A 30 5.40 -14.23 13.66
C ALA A 30 6.48 -13.22 13.22
N ASN A 31 6.82 -13.20 11.93
CA ASN A 31 7.71 -12.17 11.35
C ASN A 31 6.89 -11.02 10.78
N VAL A 32 7.29 -9.78 11.09
CA VAL A 32 6.69 -8.58 10.49
C VAL A 32 7.47 -8.20 9.25
N GLN A 33 6.79 -8.10 8.10
CA GLN A 33 7.39 -7.71 6.83
C GLN A 33 6.79 -6.39 6.33
N VAL A 34 7.65 -5.40 6.11
CA VAL A 34 7.25 -4.05 5.72
C VAL A 34 7.41 -3.87 4.22
N PHE A 35 6.35 -3.42 3.56
CA PHE A 35 6.33 -3.07 2.15
C PHE A 35 5.92 -1.61 2.00
N ASN A 36 6.83 -0.79 1.50
CA ASN A 36 6.50 0.57 1.08
C ASN A 36 5.78 0.52 -0.28
N LEU A 37 4.53 0.97 -0.31
CA LEU A 37 3.68 0.90 -1.49
C LEU A 37 4.21 1.74 -2.67
N PHE A 38 4.82 2.89 -2.40
CA PHE A 38 5.44 3.71 -3.44
C PHE A 38 6.62 2.98 -4.06
N ASP A 39 7.51 2.42 -3.25
CA ASP A 39 8.69 1.70 -3.74
C ASP A 39 8.28 0.48 -4.57
N VAL A 40 7.28 -0.28 -4.13
CA VAL A 40 6.72 -1.41 -4.88
C VAL A 40 6.20 -0.96 -6.25
N VAL A 41 5.47 0.15 -6.30
CA VAL A 41 4.93 0.68 -7.56
C VAL A 41 6.05 1.11 -8.50
N ILE A 42 7.04 1.87 -8.01
CA ILE A 42 8.16 2.31 -8.84
C ILE A 42 8.97 1.11 -9.36
N ARG A 43 9.26 0.12 -8.51
CA ARG A 43 9.96 -1.11 -8.94
C ARG A 43 9.19 -1.85 -10.03
N LEU A 44 7.89 -2.06 -9.85
CA LEU A 44 7.07 -2.71 -10.86
C LEU A 44 7.06 -1.95 -12.19
N ILE A 45 6.97 -0.61 -12.14
CA ILE A 45 7.00 0.21 -13.36
C ILE A 45 8.35 0.09 -14.07
N ASP A 46 9.44 0.10 -13.31
CA ASP A 46 10.81 0.00 -13.81
C ASP A 46 11.09 -1.39 -14.41
N GLU A 47 10.67 -2.47 -13.73
CA GLU A 47 10.80 -3.85 -14.20
C GLU A 47 10.06 -4.11 -15.53
N ILE A 48 8.91 -3.45 -15.74
CA ILE A 48 8.16 -3.56 -17.00
C ILE A 48 8.78 -2.63 -18.07
N GLY A 49 9.63 -1.67 -17.68
CA GLY A 49 10.33 -0.75 -18.60
C GLY A 49 9.52 0.49 -19.00
N TYR A 50 8.48 0.85 -18.23
CA TYR A 50 7.55 1.94 -18.57
C TYR A 50 7.89 3.28 -17.91
N LEU A 51 8.94 3.35 -17.07
CA LEU A 51 9.25 4.55 -16.30
C LEU A 51 9.47 5.79 -17.19
N GLN A 52 10.27 5.65 -18.24
CA GLN A 52 10.55 6.74 -19.19
C GLN A 52 9.32 7.12 -20.01
N GLU A 53 8.47 6.15 -20.35
CA GLU A 53 7.23 6.41 -21.08
C GLU A 53 6.24 7.22 -20.23
N PHE A 54 6.13 6.92 -18.93
CA PHE A 54 5.26 7.69 -18.04
C PHE A 54 5.75 9.13 -17.82
N ILE A 55 7.06 9.36 -17.78
CA ILE A 55 7.61 10.73 -17.73
C ILE A 55 7.21 11.51 -18.99
N GLN A 56 7.33 10.89 -20.17
CA GLN A 56 6.93 11.54 -21.44
C GLN A 56 5.42 11.78 -21.51
N ILE A 57 4.60 10.84 -21.03
CA ILE A 57 3.15 11.00 -20.94
C ILE A 57 2.79 12.13 -19.98
N GLU A 58 3.49 12.26 -18.84
CA GLU A 58 3.26 13.33 -17.88
C GLU A 58 3.49 14.71 -18.52
N GLU A 59 4.60 14.87 -19.24
CA GLU A 59 4.96 16.12 -19.92
C GLU A 59 3.94 16.51 -21.00
N LYS A 60 3.38 15.52 -21.70
CA LYS A 60 2.52 15.75 -22.87
C LYS A 60 1.02 15.81 -22.53
N ASP A 61 0.55 14.86 -21.73
CA ASP A 61 -0.86 14.56 -21.50
C ASP A 61 -1.28 14.80 -20.03
N GLY A 62 -0.33 15.10 -19.15
CA GLY A 62 -0.55 15.41 -17.74
C GLY A 62 -0.75 14.20 -16.83
N ILE A 63 -0.77 14.47 -15.52
CA ILE A 63 -0.81 13.46 -14.46
C ILE A 63 -2.04 12.53 -14.52
N ASP A 64 -3.18 13.04 -14.99
CA ASP A 64 -4.41 12.24 -15.11
C ASP A 64 -4.25 11.08 -16.11
N MET A 65 -3.48 11.28 -17.18
CA MET A 65 -3.18 10.21 -18.14
C MET A 65 -2.24 9.19 -17.51
N VAL A 66 -1.20 9.65 -16.81
CA VAL A 66 -0.25 8.79 -16.10
C VAL A 66 -0.97 7.88 -15.10
N ILE A 67 -1.87 8.44 -14.28
CA ILE A 67 -2.68 7.68 -13.32
C ILE A 67 -3.45 6.56 -14.02
N ARG A 68 -4.13 6.86 -15.15
CA ARG A 68 -4.88 5.84 -15.90
C ARG A 68 -3.97 4.74 -16.44
N GLN A 69 -2.83 5.10 -17.02
CA GLN A 69 -1.90 4.13 -17.60
C GLN A 69 -1.27 3.24 -16.52
N ILE A 70 -0.81 3.81 -15.41
CA ILE A 70 -0.30 3.06 -14.26
C ILE A 70 -1.34 2.07 -13.74
N ASN A 71 -2.60 2.51 -13.56
CA ASN A 71 -3.66 1.62 -13.08
C ASN A 71 -3.95 0.47 -14.06
N ASN A 72 -3.80 0.69 -15.37
CA ASN A 72 -3.97 -0.34 -16.39
C ASN A 72 -2.81 -1.32 -16.40
N VAL A 73 -1.57 -0.82 -16.45
CA VAL A 73 -0.33 -1.63 -16.48
C VAL A 73 -0.23 -2.50 -15.23
N LEU A 74 -0.50 -1.94 -14.05
CA LEU A 74 -0.48 -2.68 -12.79
C LEU A 74 -1.74 -3.52 -12.54
N LYS A 75 -2.70 -3.53 -13.49
CA LYS A 75 -3.94 -4.31 -13.43
C LYS A 75 -4.78 -4.04 -12.17
N MET A 76 -4.84 -2.78 -11.72
CA MET A 76 -5.49 -2.36 -10.48
C MET A 76 -7.00 -2.62 -10.43
N GLY A 77 -7.63 -2.95 -11.56
CA GLY A 77 -9.03 -3.38 -11.63
C GLY A 77 -9.28 -4.88 -11.41
N LYS A 78 -8.23 -5.70 -11.25
CA LYS A 78 -8.34 -7.15 -11.11
C LYS A 78 -8.09 -7.60 -9.67
N GLU A 79 -8.67 -8.75 -9.30
CA GLU A 79 -8.47 -9.42 -8.00
C GLU A 79 -7.03 -9.93 -7.77
N ARG A 80 -6.18 -9.89 -8.78
CA ARG A 80 -4.73 -10.15 -8.66
C ARG A 80 -3.98 -9.07 -9.43
N ASN A 81 -3.97 -7.86 -8.86
CA ASN A 81 -3.13 -6.78 -9.38
C ASN A 81 -1.64 -7.08 -9.11
N LEU A 82 -0.75 -6.47 -9.89
CA LEU A 82 0.69 -6.78 -9.83
C LEU A 82 1.32 -6.41 -8.48
N ILE A 83 0.76 -5.42 -7.77
CA ILE A 83 1.23 -5.01 -6.44
C ILE A 83 1.04 -6.12 -5.41
N VAL A 84 -0.16 -6.73 -5.36
CA VAL A 84 -0.43 -7.83 -4.43
C VAL A 84 0.40 -9.06 -4.77
N GLN A 85 0.57 -9.36 -6.07
CA GLN A 85 1.44 -10.45 -6.49
C GLN A 85 2.88 -10.22 -6.07
N TYR A 86 3.42 -9.03 -6.33
CA TYR A 86 4.77 -8.64 -5.90
C TYR A 86 4.96 -8.86 -4.41
N ILE A 87 4.04 -8.35 -3.57
CA ILE A 87 4.17 -8.45 -2.12
C ILE A 87 4.14 -9.91 -1.67
N LEU A 88 3.22 -10.72 -2.19
CA LEU A 88 3.17 -12.16 -1.88
C LEU A 88 4.42 -12.91 -2.35
N ASP A 89 4.97 -12.50 -3.50
CA ASP A 89 6.14 -13.16 -4.06
C ASP A 89 7.43 -12.81 -3.32
N HIS A 90 7.46 -11.66 -2.66
CA HIS A 90 8.59 -11.16 -1.86
C HIS A 90 8.42 -11.40 -0.36
N LEU A 91 7.41 -12.19 0.07
CA LEU A 91 7.35 -12.64 1.44
C LEU A 91 8.53 -13.56 1.76
N GLU A 92 9.36 -13.12 2.70
CA GLU A 92 10.36 -13.95 3.34
C GLU A 92 9.68 -14.97 4.28
N HIS A 93 10.34 -16.08 4.62
CA HIS A 93 9.83 -17.05 5.59
C HIS A 93 8.39 -17.54 5.31
N ARG A 94 8.11 -17.94 4.07
CA ARG A 94 6.73 -18.33 3.63
C ARG A 94 6.10 -19.47 4.44
N ASP A 95 6.92 -20.33 5.04
CA ASP A 95 6.47 -21.45 5.88
C ASP A 95 6.20 -21.04 7.34
N GLU A 96 6.49 -19.78 7.71
CA GLU A 96 6.27 -19.23 9.04
C GLU A 96 5.04 -18.29 9.06
N ARG A 97 4.59 -17.94 10.27
CA ARG A 97 3.56 -16.91 10.42
C ARG A 97 4.15 -15.55 10.07
N ASN A 98 3.46 -14.82 9.19
CA ASN A 98 3.87 -13.50 8.75
C ASN A 98 2.79 -12.47 9.08
N ILE A 99 3.20 -11.23 9.29
CA ILE A 99 2.33 -10.05 9.39
C ILE A 99 2.83 -9.04 8.37
N ILE A 100 1.96 -8.56 7.50
CA ILE A 100 2.33 -7.63 6.42
C ILE A 100 1.98 -6.21 6.84
N PHE A 101 2.99 -5.36 6.86
CA PHE A 101 2.85 -3.92 7.07
C PHE A 101 2.98 -3.19 5.73
N ILE A 102 1.99 -2.37 5.40
CA ILE A 102 2.00 -1.55 4.18
C ILE A 102 2.17 -0.08 4.57
N THR A 103 3.28 0.51 4.17
CA THR A 103 3.61 1.94 4.36
C THR A 103 3.64 2.67 3.02
N GLY A 104 4.03 3.95 3.02
CA GLY A 104 4.22 4.72 1.77
C GLY A 104 2.92 5.07 1.04
N VAL A 105 1.76 4.91 1.68
CA VAL A 105 0.45 5.24 1.08
C VAL A 105 0.34 6.73 0.74
N GLY A 106 0.87 7.61 1.60
CA GLY A 106 0.90 9.04 1.31
C GLY A 106 1.80 9.41 0.13
N GLN A 107 2.89 8.65 -0.08
CA GLN A 107 3.86 8.91 -1.15
C GLN A 107 3.33 8.51 -2.53
N VAL A 108 2.50 7.47 -2.60
CA VAL A 108 1.94 6.97 -3.86
C VAL A 108 0.66 7.70 -4.29
N PHE A 109 0.10 8.56 -3.44
CA PHE A 109 -1.08 9.35 -3.79
C PHE A 109 -0.72 10.47 -4.78
N PRO A 110 -1.52 10.73 -5.85
CA PRO A 110 -2.77 10.08 -6.24
C PRO A 110 -2.64 8.92 -7.25
N LEU A 111 -1.42 8.46 -7.54
CA LEU A 111 -1.15 7.43 -8.57
C LEU A 111 -1.94 6.13 -8.34
N ILE A 112 -1.95 5.66 -7.09
CA ILE A 112 -2.63 4.43 -6.69
C ILE A 112 -3.60 4.69 -5.54
N ARG A 113 -4.82 4.15 -5.67
CA ARG A 113 -5.78 4.11 -4.56
C ARG A 113 -5.47 2.94 -3.63
N ALA A 114 -4.80 3.21 -2.51
CA ALA A 114 -4.29 2.18 -1.59
C ALA A 114 -5.36 1.20 -1.08
N HIS A 115 -6.60 1.64 -0.89
CA HIS A 115 -7.67 0.73 -0.46
C HIS A 115 -7.94 -0.41 -1.46
N ARG A 116 -7.68 -0.21 -2.76
CA ARG A 116 -7.84 -1.28 -3.74
C ARG A 116 -6.83 -2.39 -3.46
N VAL A 117 -5.61 -2.02 -3.09
CA VAL A 117 -4.56 -2.96 -2.67
C VAL A 117 -5.01 -3.72 -1.43
N LEU A 118 -5.52 -3.03 -0.40
CA LEU A 118 -5.99 -3.67 0.84
C LEU A 118 -7.15 -4.65 0.57
N ASN A 119 -8.14 -4.23 -0.24
CA ASN A 119 -9.29 -5.07 -0.59
C ASN A 119 -8.83 -6.33 -1.35
N THR A 120 -7.94 -6.16 -2.33
CA THR A 120 -7.38 -7.28 -3.08
C THR A 120 -6.58 -8.22 -2.17
N MET A 121 -5.79 -7.70 -1.23
CA MET A 121 -5.08 -8.53 -0.26
C MET A 121 -6.04 -9.32 0.61
N ASN A 122 -7.07 -8.70 1.17
CA ASN A 122 -8.07 -9.40 1.99
C ASN A 122 -8.84 -10.49 1.23
N GLN A 123 -8.93 -10.40 -0.11
CA GLN A 123 -9.54 -11.43 -0.95
C GLN A 123 -8.58 -12.60 -1.24
N VAL A 124 -7.28 -12.32 -1.39
CA VAL A 124 -6.28 -13.32 -1.80
C VAL A 124 -5.63 -13.99 -0.59
N ILE A 125 -5.58 -13.29 0.55
CA ILE A 125 -4.87 -13.69 1.77
C ILE A 125 -5.88 -14.10 2.83
N ASN A 126 -5.94 -15.41 3.14
CA ASN A 126 -6.85 -15.92 4.18
C ASN A 126 -6.22 -15.99 5.58
N GLN A 127 -4.89 -16.03 5.69
CA GLN A 127 -4.20 -16.40 6.95
C GLN A 127 -3.11 -15.42 7.41
N THR A 128 -2.72 -14.45 6.58
CA THR A 128 -1.67 -13.48 6.89
C THR A 128 -2.31 -12.13 7.24
N PRO A 129 -2.20 -11.64 8.49
CA PRO A 129 -2.72 -10.32 8.85
C PRO A 129 -2.04 -9.21 8.05
N VAL A 130 -2.83 -8.25 7.57
CA VAL A 130 -2.34 -7.07 6.84
C VAL A 130 -2.71 -5.79 7.59
N VAL A 131 -1.70 -4.97 7.90
CA VAL A 131 -1.86 -3.64 8.51
C VAL A 131 -1.37 -2.59 7.53
N MET A 132 -2.27 -1.72 7.09
CA MET A 132 -1.94 -0.57 6.24
C MET A 132 -1.87 0.69 7.08
N PHE A 133 -0.75 1.41 6.98
CA PHE A 133 -0.47 2.68 7.63
C PHE A 133 -0.87 3.82 6.69
N TYR A 134 -1.82 4.64 7.13
CA TYR A 134 -2.46 5.67 6.32
C TYR A 134 -2.30 7.07 6.93
N PRO A 135 -1.50 7.98 6.31
CA PRO A 135 -1.39 9.36 6.75
C PRO A 135 -2.63 10.17 6.32
N GLY A 136 -3.56 10.36 7.25
CA GLY A 136 -4.83 11.02 7.02
C GLY A 136 -5.93 10.40 7.87
N SER A 137 -7.15 10.92 7.71
CA SER A 137 -8.30 10.36 8.41
C SER A 137 -9.00 9.34 7.52
N TYR A 138 -9.21 8.15 8.06
CA TYR A 138 -10.11 7.17 7.48
C TYR A 138 -11.46 7.25 8.18
N ASN A 139 -12.48 7.69 7.45
CA ASN A 139 -13.85 7.40 7.85
C ASN A 139 -14.36 6.33 6.90
N SER A 140 -15.13 5.37 7.39
CA SER A 140 -15.66 4.21 6.63
C SER A 140 -16.44 4.55 5.33
N LEU A 141 -16.62 5.84 5.03
CA LEU A 141 -17.20 6.41 3.81
C LEU A 141 -16.22 7.15 2.88
N SER A 142 -15.08 7.65 3.37
CA SER A 142 -14.13 8.41 2.56
C SER A 142 -12.69 8.37 3.06
N LEU A 143 -11.76 8.21 2.11
CA LEU A 143 -10.33 8.41 2.32
C LEU A 143 -10.03 9.90 2.14
N ARG A 144 -9.69 10.60 3.22
CA ARG A 144 -9.14 11.95 3.14
C ARG A 144 -7.63 11.90 3.28
N ALA A 145 -6.94 11.72 2.16
CA ALA A 145 -5.51 11.99 2.12
C ALA A 145 -5.30 13.45 2.54
N PHE A 146 -4.45 13.68 3.53
CA PHE A 146 -4.07 15.02 3.99
C PHE A 146 -5.22 15.90 4.53
N GLY A 147 -6.35 15.29 4.93
CA GLY A 147 -7.48 16.00 5.57
C GLY A 147 -8.31 16.91 4.65
N LYS A 148 -8.17 16.84 3.32
CA LYS A 148 -8.80 17.82 2.38
C LYS A 148 -9.66 17.26 1.23
N LEU A 149 -9.65 15.97 0.91
CA LEU A 149 -10.31 15.44 -0.30
C LEU A 149 -11.26 14.28 0.03
N ASP A 150 -12.56 14.43 -0.20
CA ASP A 150 -13.57 13.38 0.00
C ASP A 150 -13.61 12.41 -1.20
N ASP A 151 -13.03 11.21 -1.06
CA ASP A 151 -13.21 10.11 -2.02
C ASP A 151 -14.35 9.21 -1.53
N LYS A 152 -15.57 9.43 -2.03
CA LYS A 152 -16.77 8.65 -1.68
C LYS A 152 -16.68 7.25 -2.27
N ASN A 153 -16.53 6.20 -1.45
CA ASN A 153 -17.04 4.85 -1.73
C ASN A 153 -16.86 3.89 -0.53
N TYR A 154 -17.76 2.93 -0.42
CA TYR A 154 -18.05 2.03 0.72
C TYR A 154 -16.88 1.12 1.13
N TYR A 155 -16.59 1.01 2.44
CA TYR A 155 -15.55 0.11 2.98
C TYR A 155 -16.04 -0.82 4.10
N ARG A 156 -15.50 -2.05 4.13
CA ARG A 156 -15.52 -2.97 5.28
C ARG A 156 -14.08 -3.15 5.78
N ALA A 157 -13.71 -2.47 6.86
CA ALA A 157 -12.50 -2.76 7.62
C ALA A 157 -12.76 -2.48 9.11
N PHE A 158 -12.30 -3.38 9.98
CA PHE A 158 -12.39 -3.21 11.43
C PHE A 158 -11.28 -2.26 11.91
N ARG A 159 -11.68 -1.29 12.74
CA ARG A 159 -10.79 -0.35 13.42
C ARG A 159 -10.23 -1.07 14.64
N VAL A 160 -8.92 -0.99 14.86
CA VAL A 160 -8.30 -1.43 16.10
C VAL A 160 -8.25 -0.19 16.99
N GLU A 161 -8.95 -0.24 18.13
CA GLU A 161 -8.86 0.76 19.20
C GLU A 161 -7.58 0.58 20.01
#